data_AF-A0A8J2KVB0-F1
#
_entry.id   AF-A0A8J2KVB0-F1
#
_cell.length_a   1.000
_cell.length_b   1.000
_cell.length_c   1.000
_cell.angle_alpha   90.00
_cell.angle_beta   90.00
_cell.angle_gamma   90.00
#
_symmetry.space_group_name_H-M   'P 1'
#
loop_
_entity.id
_entity.type
_entity.pdbx_description
1 polymer ?
#
loop_
_entity_poly.entity_id
_entity_poly.type
_entity_poly.pdbx_seq_one_letter_code
_entity_poly.pdbx_strand_id
1 'polypeptide(L)'
;PGPLPKAARVRVLRWNQELQVIAQRLSSQCKSTLNTSIIMVTDSSPQLRVNFAVSKDTINKPRWTQALMHWYNEVNRVKPDVIYRQSLQIDNYAAMIWGNTGIVGCGYSACKGKDKGVRVKFYVCVFAPAGNKEGVKMYYTDKSEYEIFTTT
;
A
#
# COMPACT_ATOMS: atom_id res chain seq x y z
N PRO A 1 19.32 -9.61 -5.96
CA PRO A 1 18.20 -10.05 -6.83
C PRO A 1 17.35 -11.08 -6.09
N GLY A 2 16.09 -10.75 -5.76
CA GLY A 2 15.16 -11.68 -5.09
C GLY A 2 14.60 -12.73 -6.06
N PRO A 3 13.77 -13.68 -5.59
CA PRO A 3 13.24 -14.79 -6.39
C PRO A 3 12.20 -14.38 -7.46
N LEU A 4 11.84 -13.09 -7.53
CA LEU A 4 10.82 -12.61 -8.44
C LEU A 4 11.40 -12.19 -9.79
N PRO A 5 10.69 -12.43 -10.90
CA PRO A 5 11.13 -12.01 -12.21
C PRO A 5 11.27 -10.49 -12.30
N LYS A 6 12.19 -10.03 -13.14
CA LYS A 6 12.35 -8.59 -13.39
C LYS A 6 11.09 -8.04 -14.07
N ALA A 7 10.57 -6.93 -13.57
CA ALA A 7 9.47 -6.24 -14.23
C ALA A 7 9.93 -5.59 -15.55
N ALA A 8 9.13 -5.72 -16.60
CA ALA A 8 9.31 -5.02 -17.86
C ALA A 8 8.99 -3.52 -17.71
N ARG A 9 7.95 -3.21 -16.94
CA ARG A 9 7.56 -1.83 -16.64
C ARG A 9 6.81 -1.71 -15.32
N VAL A 10 7.27 -0.79 -14.49
CA VAL A 10 6.60 -0.33 -13.27
C VAL A 10 6.64 1.19 -13.30
N ARG A 11 5.50 1.83 -13.02
CA ARG A 11 5.45 3.30 -12.94
C ARG A 11 6.22 3.78 -11.71
N VAL A 12 6.99 4.85 -11.88
CA VAL A 12 7.62 5.53 -10.74
C VAL A 12 6.52 6.21 -9.94
N LEU A 13 6.42 5.89 -8.65
CA LEU A 13 5.45 6.52 -7.76
C LEU A 13 5.79 8.00 -7.58
N ARG A 14 4.78 8.86 -7.73
CA ARG A 14 4.87 10.29 -7.43
C ARG A 14 4.03 10.62 -6.21
N TRP A 15 4.51 11.54 -5.40
CA TRP A 15 3.74 12.01 -4.25
C TRP A 15 2.50 12.77 -4.72
N ASN A 16 1.36 12.50 -4.09
CA ASN A 16 0.11 13.23 -4.31
C ASN A 16 -0.42 13.76 -2.97
N GLN A 17 -0.65 15.07 -2.91
CA GLN A 17 -1.07 15.76 -1.69
C GLN A 17 -2.51 15.42 -1.28
N GLU A 18 -3.41 15.18 -2.23
CA GLU A 18 -4.80 14.79 -1.94
C GLU A 18 -4.85 13.41 -1.27
N LEU A 19 -4.08 12.44 -1.80
CA LEU A 19 -3.93 11.11 -1.20
C LEU A 19 -3.28 11.19 0.19
N GLN A 20 -2.34 12.11 0.41
CA GLN A 20 -1.75 12.37 1.73
C GLN A 20 -2.82 12.86 2.72
N VAL A 21 -3.70 13.77 2.31
CA VAL A 21 -4.79 14.26 3.18
C VAL A 21 -5.72 13.12 3.57
N ILE A 22 -6.07 12.23 2.64
CA ILE A 22 -6.87 11.03 2.92
C ILE A 22 -6.12 10.11 3.90
N ALA A 23 -4.85 9.81 3.62
CA ALA A 23 -4.02 8.95 4.48
C ALA A 23 -3.91 9.52 5.91
N GLN A 24 -3.76 10.83 6.04
CA GLN A 24 -3.66 11.51 7.34
C GLN A 24 -4.98 11.48 8.09
N ARG A 25 -6.12 11.67 7.41
CA ARG A 25 -7.45 11.50 8.03
C ARG A 25 -7.63 10.08 8.53
N LEU A 26 -7.23 9.09 7.73
CA LEU A 26 -7.30 7.69 8.12
C LEU A 26 -6.44 7.37 9.35
N SER A 27 -5.17 7.81 9.37
CA SER A 27 -4.26 7.58 10.50
C SER A 27 -4.74 8.27 11.79
N SER A 28 -5.35 9.45 11.66
CA SER A 28 -5.78 10.28 12.80
C SER A 28 -7.00 9.75 13.52
N GLN A 29 -7.69 8.74 12.97
CA GLN A 29 -8.78 8.06 13.67
C GLN A 29 -8.32 7.28 14.90
N CYS A 30 -7.02 6.96 15.00
CA CYS A 30 -6.47 6.17 16.11
C CYS A 30 -7.15 4.80 16.30
N LYS A 31 -7.64 4.18 15.22
CA LYS A 31 -8.32 2.88 15.23
C LYS A 31 -7.43 1.80 14.61
N SER A 32 -7.36 0.64 15.27
CA SER A 32 -6.61 -0.53 14.77
C SER A 32 -7.28 -1.23 13.59
N THR A 33 -8.57 -0.96 13.38
CA THR A 33 -9.30 -1.36 12.18
C THR A 33 -9.45 -0.15 11.26
N LEU A 34 -9.12 -0.34 9.99
CA LEU A 34 -9.38 0.67 8.97
C LEU A 34 -10.89 0.83 8.81
N ASN A 35 -11.42 2.00 9.14
CA ASN A 35 -12.73 2.39 8.67
C ASN A 35 -12.59 2.94 7.24
N THR A 36 -12.67 2.03 6.26
CA THR A 36 -12.56 2.38 4.84
C THR A 36 -13.78 3.12 4.31
N SER A 37 -14.85 3.31 5.09
CA SER A 37 -15.99 4.16 4.71
C SER A 37 -15.62 5.64 4.57
N ILE A 38 -14.43 6.07 5.03
CA ILE A 38 -13.87 7.40 4.74
C ILE A 38 -13.37 7.51 3.29
N ILE A 39 -13.16 6.36 2.64
CA ILE A 39 -12.87 6.23 1.22
C ILE A 39 -14.21 6.21 0.46
N MET A 40 -15.07 7.21 0.69
CA MET A 40 -16.23 7.44 -0.19
C MET A 40 -15.70 8.05 -1.48
N VAL A 41 -15.61 7.21 -2.51
CA VAL A 41 -15.20 7.55 -3.87
C VAL A 41 -16.33 8.36 -4.50
N THR A 42 -16.04 9.59 -4.94
CA THR A 42 -16.88 10.27 -5.93
C THR A 42 -16.77 9.48 -7.24
N ASP A 43 -17.87 9.30 -7.98
CA ASP A 43 -18.00 8.46 -9.20
C ASP A 43 -16.96 8.69 -10.32
N SER A 44 -16.09 9.70 -10.18
CA SER A 44 -15.02 10.08 -11.09
C SER A 44 -13.59 9.74 -10.62
N SER A 45 -13.40 9.09 -9.47
CA SER A 45 -12.05 8.83 -8.89
C SER A 45 -11.45 7.48 -9.29
N PRO A 46 -10.12 7.39 -9.51
CA PRO A 46 -9.44 6.09 -9.62
C PRO A 46 -9.64 5.32 -8.30
N GLN A 47 -10.05 4.05 -8.38
CA GLN A 47 -10.19 3.17 -7.22
C GLN A 47 -8.91 3.29 -6.35
N LEU A 48 -9.02 3.46 -5.03
CA LEU A 48 -7.88 3.68 -4.13
C LEU A 48 -7.50 2.39 -3.40
N ARG A 49 -6.19 2.14 -3.21
CA ARG A 49 -5.67 1.03 -2.40
C ARG A 49 -4.99 1.58 -1.14
N VAL A 50 -5.25 1.01 0.03
CA VAL A 50 -4.73 1.49 1.32
C VAL A 50 -3.85 0.47 2.02
N ASN A 51 -2.57 0.77 2.20
CA ASN A 51 -1.73 0.01 3.12
C ASN A 51 -1.78 0.61 4.51
N PHE A 52 -1.70 -0.27 5.51
CA PHE A 52 -1.83 0.08 6.91
C PHE A 52 -0.85 -0.72 7.76
N ALA A 53 -0.16 -0.05 8.68
CA ALA A 53 0.68 -0.68 9.69
C ALA A 53 0.45 -0.02 11.04
N VAL A 54 0.51 -0.84 12.10
CA VAL A 54 0.41 -0.39 13.49
C VAL A 54 1.65 -0.83 14.25
N SER A 55 2.20 0.06 15.06
CA SER A 55 3.24 -0.28 16.04
C SER A 55 2.95 0.36 17.38
N LYS A 56 3.55 -0.18 18.46
CA LYS A 56 3.40 0.34 19.81
C LYS A 56 4.76 0.39 20.48
N ASP A 57 5.14 1.56 20.96
CA ASP A 57 6.39 1.75 21.71
C ASP A 57 6.33 3.06 22.53
N THR A 58 7.38 3.35 23.30
CA THR A 58 7.53 4.58 24.09
C THR A 58 8.26 5.70 23.33
N ILE A 59 8.69 5.45 22.09
CA ILE A 59 9.49 6.38 21.28
C ILE A 59 8.56 7.39 20.60
N ASN A 60 8.74 8.68 20.86
CA ASN A 60 7.91 9.73 20.26
C ASN A 60 8.39 10.15 18.84
N LYS A 61 8.68 9.19 17.96
CA LYS A 61 9.09 9.41 16.56
C LYS A 61 8.52 8.34 15.63
N PRO A 62 8.19 8.69 14.37
CA PRO A 62 7.79 7.70 13.37
C PRO A 62 8.96 6.77 13.00
N ARG A 63 8.66 5.51 12.74
CA ARG A 63 9.60 4.49 12.25
C ARG A 63 9.16 3.98 10.89
N TRP A 64 9.10 4.88 9.90
CA TRP A 64 8.62 4.58 8.55
C TRP A 64 9.30 3.38 7.91
N THR A 65 10.62 3.25 8.03
CA THR A 65 11.37 2.10 7.51
C THR A 65 10.81 0.77 8.04
N GLN A 66 10.43 0.69 9.31
CA GLN A 66 9.87 -0.54 9.87
C GLN A 66 8.46 -0.82 9.37
N ALA A 67 7.62 0.21 9.22
CA ALA A 67 6.30 0.07 8.65
C ALA A 67 6.38 -0.41 7.18
N LEU A 68 7.27 0.18 6.39
CA LEU A 68 7.50 -0.21 4.99
C LEU A 68 8.11 -1.61 4.89
N MET A 69 9.05 -1.97 5.78
CA MET A 69 9.63 -3.32 5.79
C MET A 69 8.61 -4.38 6.21
N HIS A 70 7.68 -4.05 7.11
CA HIS A 70 6.58 -4.94 7.47
C HIS A 70 5.73 -5.30 6.24
N TRP A 71 5.38 -4.30 5.42
CA TRP A 71 4.71 -4.53 4.14
C TRP A 71 5.60 -5.29 3.14
N TYR A 72 6.88 -4.92 3.04
CA TYR A 72 7.81 -5.55 2.10
C TYR A 72 7.97 -7.05 2.38
N ASN A 73 8.03 -7.44 3.65
CA ASN A 73 8.28 -8.83 4.07
C ASN A 73 7.19 -9.83 3.66
N GLU A 74 6.03 -9.37 3.19
CA GLU A 74 5.03 -10.26 2.58
C GLU A 74 5.53 -10.87 1.26
N VAL A 75 6.61 -10.34 0.67
CA VAL A 75 7.33 -10.91 -0.49
C VAL A 75 7.64 -12.40 -0.33
N ASN A 76 7.86 -12.87 0.90
CA ASN A 76 8.16 -14.25 1.20
C ASN A 76 7.01 -15.23 0.86
N ARG A 77 5.79 -14.73 0.64
CA ARG A 77 4.62 -15.52 0.23
C ARG A 77 4.28 -15.40 -1.26
N VAL A 78 4.99 -14.54 -2.00
CA VAL A 78 4.72 -14.27 -3.41
C VAL A 78 5.15 -15.46 -4.26
N LYS A 79 4.34 -15.76 -5.29
CA LYS A 79 4.63 -16.81 -6.26
C LYS A 79 5.36 -16.24 -7.48
N PRO A 80 6.22 -17.03 -8.16
CA PRO A 80 6.99 -16.56 -9.32
C PRO A 80 6.16 -16.06 -10.50
N ASP A 81 4.89 -16.50 -10.61
CA ASP A 81 3.96 -16.03 -11.65
C ASP A 81 3.46 -14.60 -11.45
N VAL A 82 3.78 -14.00 -10.30
CA VAL A 82 3.42 -12.63 -9.89
C VAL A 82 1.92 -12.33 -9.96
N ILE A 83 1.08 -13.36 -10.01
CA ILE A 83 -0.38 -13.23 -10.00
C ILE A 83 -0.82 -12.94 -8.57
N TYR A 84 -1.57 -11.85 -8.42
CA TYR A 84 -2.15 -11.47 -7.14
C TYR A 84 -3.25 -12.45 -6.74
N ARG A 85 -3.15 -12.92 -5.49
CA ARG A 85 -4.12 -13.81 -4.86
C ARG A 85 -4.31 -13.36 -3.42
N GLN A 86 -5.54 -13.02 -3.07
CA GLN A 86 -5.88 -12.61 -1.70
C GLN A 86 -5.54 -13.70 -0.67
N SER A 87 -5.63 -14.98 -1.06
CA SER A 87 -5.29 -16.13 -0.20
C SER A 87 -3.82 -16.15 0.26
N LEU A 88 -2.91 -15.46 -0.43
CA LEU A 88 -1.49 -15.38 -0.07
C LEU A 88 -1.21 -14.35 1.02
N GLN A 89 -2.18 -13.50 1.38
CA GLN A 89 -2.03 -12.42 2.36
C GLN A 89 -0.80 -11.53 2.06
N ILE A 90 -0.72 -11.08 0.81
CA ILE A 90 0.36 -10.22 0.28
C ILE A 90 -0.17 -8.83 -0.08
N ASP A 91 -1.29 -8.42 0.49
CA ASP A 91 -2.03 -7.23 0.10
C ASP A 91 -1.17 -5.96 0.19
N ASN A 92 -0.31 -5.81 1.20
CA ASN A 92 0.50 -4.61 1.34
C ASN A 92 1.68 -4.61 0.37
N TYR A 93 2.37 -5.75 0.23
CA TYR A 93 3.47 -5.88 -0.73
C TYR A 93 2.99 -5.65 -2.16
N ALA A 94 1.88 -6.30 -2.55
CA ALA A 94 1.32 -6.18 -3.88
C ALA A 94 1.01 -4.72 -4.25
N ALA A 95 0.49 -3.93 -3.31
CA ALA A 95 0.21 -2.51 -3.53
C ALA A 95 1.49 -1.69 -3.74
N MET A 96 2.60 -2.04 -3.07
CA MET A 96 3.89 -1.35 -3.23
C MET A 96 4.51 -1.56 -4.61
N ILE A 97 4.27 -2.72 -5.23
CA ILE A 97 4.91 -3.11 -6.50
C ILE A 97 3.95 -3.10 -7.69
N TRP A 98 2.72 -2.65 -7.50
CA TRP A 98 1.70 -2.72 -8.54
C TRP A 98 2.06 -1.85 -9.74
N GLY A 99 2.28 -2.47 -10.90
CA GLY A 99 2.91 -1.83 -12.06
C GLY A 99 2.14 -0.64 -12.62
N ASN A 100 0.81 -0.62 -12.48
CA ASN A 100 -0.06 0.46 -12.96
C ASN A 100 -0.24 1.60 -11.94
N THR A 101 0.10 1.38 -10.67
CA THR A 101 0.01 2.40 -9.62
C THR A 101 1.07 3.47 -9.87
N GLY A 102 0.66 4.74 -9.95
CA GLY A 102 1.56 5.84 -10.32
C GLY A 102 1.68 6.93 -9.26
N ILE A 103 0.73 7.01 -8.32
CA ILE A 103 0.74 8.04 -7.28
C ILE A 103 0.48 7.45 -5.89
N VAL A 104 1.05 8.09 -4.89
CA VAL A 104 0.93 7.70 -3.49
C VAL A 104 0.87 8.93 -2.58
N GLY A 105 0.12 8.85 -1.50
CA GLY A 105 0.20 9.79 -0.39
C GLY A 105 0.07 9.05 0.93
N CYS A 106 0.86 9.45 1.93
CA CYS A 106 0.93 8.76 3.21
C CYS A 106 0.69 9.69 4.39
N GLY A 107 0.17 9.13 5.47
CA GLY A 107 -0.18 9.82 6.71
C GLY A 107 0.27 9.04 7.93
N TYR A 108 0.52 9.76 9.02
CA TYR A 108 1.02 9.20 10.27
C TYR A 108 0.35 9.85 11.48
N SER A 109 0.02 9.03 12.48
CA SER A 109 -0.48 9.52 13.76
C SER A 109 0.07 8.68 14.91
N ALA A 110 0.46 9.35 15.99
CA ALA A 110 0.90 8.73 17.25
C ALA A 110 -0.13 8.98 18.35
N CYS A 111 -1.00 8.01 18.58
CA CYS A 111 -2.10 8.09 19.52
C CYS A 111 -1.69 7.57 20.90
N LYS A 112 -2.38 8.00 21.97
CA LYS A 112 -2.11 7.54 23.33
C LYS A 112 -2.41 6.03 23.45
N GLY A 113 -1.47 5.27 24.01
CA GLY A 113 -1.67 3.85 24.35
C GLY A 113 -2.39 3.68 25.69
N LYS A 114 -2.73 2.42 26.02
CA LYS A 114 -3.32 2.06 27.32
C LYS A 114 -2.32 2.26 28.45
N ASP A 115 -1.06 1.88 28.21
CA ASP A 115 0.01 1.99 29.20
C ASP A 115 0.65 3.38 29.21
N LYS A 116 1.08 3.82 30.40
CA LYS A 116 1.70 5.14 30.58
C LYS A 116 2.96 5.26 29.70
N GLY A 117 3.01 6.31 28.89
CA GLY A 117 4.15 6.61 28.01
C GLY A 117 4.16 5.82 26.69
N VAL A 118 3.31 4.80 26.52
CA VAL A 118 3.20 4.07 25.26
C VAL A 118 2.36 4.86 24.26
N ARG A 119 2.81 4.89 23.00
CA ARG A 119 2.07 5.44 21.86
C ARG A 119 1.70 4.32 20.88
N VAL A 120 0.47 4.35 20.38
CA VAL A 120 0.03 3.52 19.25
C VAL A 120 0.21 4.34 17.98
N LYS A 121 1.07 3.86 17.08
CA LYS A 121 1.47 4.56 15.87
C LYS A 121 0.80 3.92 14.67
N PHE A 122 0.13 4.74 13.88
CA PHE A 122 -0.59 4.35 12.67
C PHE A 122 0.14 4.91 11.46
N TYR A 123 0.52 4.04 10.52
CA TYR A 123 1.13 4.40 9.24
C TYR A 123 0.18 3.99 8.14
N VAL A 124 -0.21 4.95 7.31
CA VAL A 124 -1.18 4.74 6.25
C VAL A 124 -0.60 5.27 4.96
N CYS A 125 -0.69 4.50 3.88
CA CYS A 125 -0.42 4.99 2.52
C CYS A 125 -1.60 4.66 1.63
N VAL A 126 -2.01 5.64 0.83
CA VAL A 126 -3.06 5.52 -0.18
C VAL A 126 -2.42 5.59 -1.56
N PHE A 127 -2.75 4.62 -2.40
CA PHE A 127 -2.19 4.41 -3.72
C PHE A 127 -3.25 4.57 -4.80
N ALA A 128 -2.89 5.15 -5.94
CA ALA A 128 -3.76 5.21 -7.11
C ALA A 128 -3.00 5.08 -8.45
N PRO A 129 -3.65 4.53 -9.49
CA PRO A 129 -4.86 3.71 -9.43
C PRO A 129 -4.69 2.49 -8.52
N ALA A 130 -5.78 1.93 -8.00
CA ALA A 130 -5.72 0.78 -7.10
C ALA A 130 -5.08 -0.41 -7.80
N GLY A 131 -4.28 -1.14 -7.02
CA GLY A 131 -3.80 -2.46 -7.38
C GLY A 131 -4.63 -3.57 -6.78
N ASN A 132 -4.00 -4.74 -6.65
CA ASN A 132 -4.52 -5.90 -5.93
C ASN A 132 -5.81 -6.47 -6.51
N LYS A 133 -5.92 -6.48 -7.84
CA LYS A 133 -7.04 -7.15 -8.51
C LYS A 133 -6.79 -8.65 -8.53
N GLU A 134 -7.72 -9.43 -7.97
CA GLU A 134 -7.64 -10.89 -7.90
C GLU A 134 -7.42 -11.50 -9.29
N GLY A 135 -6.48 -12.43 -9.39
CA GLY A 135 -6.14 -13.11 -10.65
C GLY A 135 -5.34 -12.28 -11.65
N VAL A 136 -4.98 -11.03 -11.32
CA VAL A 136 -4.21 -10.14 -12.20
C VAL A 136 -2.73 -10.12 -11.80
N LYS A 137 -1.83 -10.03 -12.79
CA LYS A 137 -0.39 -9.87 -12.56
C LYS A 137 -0.13 -8.54 -11.84
N MET A 138 0.68 -8.59 -10.78
CA MET A 138 1.10 -7.37 -10.05
C MET A 138 1.92 -6.43 -10.94
N TYR A 139 2.71 -6.99 -11.86
CA TYR A 139 3.40 -6.27 -12.92
C TYR A 139 3.67 -7.22 -14.09
N TYR A 140 3.93 -6.65 -15.26
CA TYR A 140 4.29 -7.44 -16.45
C TYR A 140 5.79 -7.66 -16.50
N THR A 141 6.18 -8.86 -16.93
CA THR A 141 7.58 -9.29 -17.11
C THR A 141 8.05 -9.17 -18.55
N ASP A 142 7.12 -9.02 -19.50
CA ASP A 142 7.37 -8.74 -20.91
C ASP A 142 6.72 -7.40 -21.33
N LYS A 143 7.37 -6.66 -22.22
CA LYS A 143 6.88 -5.41 -22.80
C LYS A 143 5.66 -5.63 -23.70
N SER A 144 5.61 -6.74 -24.44
CA SER A 144 4.51 -7.03 -25.36
C SER A 144 3.15 -7.17 -24.64
N GLU A 145 3.14 -7.87 -23.50
CA GLU A 145 1.96 -8.02 -22.65
C GLU A 145 1.47 -6.69 -22.04
N TYR A 146 2.38 -5.76 -21.77
CA TYR A 146 2.05 -4.45 -21.20
C TYR A 146 1.35 -3.54 -22.22
N GLU A 147 1.83 -3.51 -23.46
CA GLU A 147 1.29 -2.62 -24.50
C GLU A 147 -0.17 -2.95 -24.79
N ILE A 148 -0.50 -4.25 -24.91
CA ILE A 148 -1.88 -4.75 -25.09
C ILE A 148 -2.81 -4.26 -23.98
N PHE A 149 -2.37 -4.32 -22.72
CA PHE A 149 -3.16 -3.89 -21.56
C PHE A 149 -3.39 -2.37 -21.50
N THR A 150 -2.50 -1.56 -22.09
CA THR A 150 -2.62 -0.09 -22.05
C THR A 150 -3.38 0.50 -23.23
N THR A 151 -3.61 -0.29 -24.28
CA THR A 151 -4.36 0.10 -25.49
C THR A 151 -5.82 -0.36 -25.49
N THR A 152 -6.25 -1.14 -24.50
CA THR A 152 -7.65 -1.57 -24.28
C THR A 152 -8.26 -0.81 -23.11
#